data_AF-A0A174D9V3-F1
#
_entry.id   AF-A0A174D9V3-F1
#
_cell.length_a   1.000
_cell.length_b   1.000
_cell.length_c   1.000
_cell.angle_alpha   90.00
_cell.angle_beta   90.00
_cell.angle_gamma   90.00
#
_symmetry.space_group_name_H-M   'P 1'
#
loop_
_entity.id
_entity.type
_entity.pdbx_description
1 polymer ?
#
loop_
_entity_poly.entity_id
_entity_poly.type
_entity_poly.pdbx_seq_one_letter_code
_entity_poly.pdbx_strand_id
1 'polypeptide(L)'
;MEMLIDVFTDAAIDCIKMLPFLFLAFLLIEALEHYSSDFTKKLMIKVDKAGPVVGAVVGCVPQCGFSVMAANLYSGGIITIGTLIAVFLATSDEAILIIMGNPEHAGKIGILLLAKVIIAIVAGYLVDIFFKKEIAVPHHEGELCHDCGCHNHSSGIVKPALRHTGKIFLYLFVFTFILNLCIEVLGIDRISAMMLGDTVFQPVIAALIGLLPNCAASVILTQLYLSGAISFASVIAGLCTGAGIGLVVLFKVNPDKKENVKIIAVLYGIAVAAGLILEMFGV
;
A
#
# COMPACT_ATOMS: atom_id res chain seq x y z
N MET A 1 -6.37 -24.64 19.71
CA MET A 1 -5.18 -25.11 18.96
C MET A 1 -5.40 -24.88 17.47
N GLU A 2 -6.61 -25.11 16.94
CA GLU A 2 -6.97 -24.82 15.55
C GLU A 2 -6.85 -23.33 15.17
N MET A 3 -7.39 -22.39 15.97
CA MET A 3 -7.23 -20.93 15.70
C MET A 3 -5.76 -20.49 15.49
N LEU A 4 -4.83 -21.00 16.30
CA LEU A 4 -3.42 -20.57 16.24
C LEU A 4 -2.71 -21.16 15.01
N ILE A 5 -3.16 -22.34 14.55
CA ILE A 5 -2.68 -22.99 13.33
C ILE A 5 -3.23 -22.29 12.09
N ASP A 6 -4.49 -21.85 12.12
CA ASP A 6 -5.12 -21.15 10.99
C ASP A 6 -4.50 -19.76 10.78
N VAL A 7 -4.39 -18.94 11.82
CA VAL A 7 -3.74 -17.62 11.75
C VAL A 7 -2.28 -17.72 11.29
N PHE A 8 -1.57 -18.76 11.73
CA PHE A 8 -0.19 -19.00 11.32
C PHE A 8 -0.10 -19.41 9.84
N THR A 9 -0.98 -20.31 9.40
CA THR A 9 -1.03 -20.79 8.02
C THR A 9 -1.38 -19.67 7.05
N ASP A 10 -2.37 -18.85 7.38
CA ASP A 10 -2.80 -17.71 6.55
C ASP A 10 -1.68 -16.67 6.44
N ALA A 11 -1.08 -16.27 7.56
CA ALA A 11 0.06 -15.35 7.54
C ALA A 11 1.24 -15.89 6.74
N ALA A 12 1.47 -17.22 6.76
CA ALA A 12 2.57 -17.84 6.03
C ALA A 12 2.31 -17.85 4.51
N ILE A 13 1.09 -18.21 4.10
CA ILE A 13 0.68 -18.22 2.70
C ILE A 13 0.74 -16.80 2.11
N ASP A 14 0.25 -15.82 2.85
CA ASP A 14 0.27 -14.41 2.42
C ASP A 14 1.70 -13.89 2.26
N CYS A 15 2.57 -14.16 3.23
CA CYS A 15 3.97 -13.76 3.13
C CYS A 15 4.70 -14.47 1.98
N ILE A 16 4.45 -15.76 1.76
CA ILE A 16 5.10 -16.54 0.68
C ILE A 16 4.73 -15.97 -0.70
N LYS A 17 3.46 -15.59 -0.91
CA LYS A 17 3.02 -14.96 -2.17
C LYS A 17 3.68 -13.62 -2.44
N MET A 18 4.11 -12.89 -1.40
CA MET A 18 4.80 -11.61 -1.52
C MET A 18 6.31 -11.75 -1.76
N LEU A 19 6.90 -12.88 -1.38
CA LEU A 19 8.33 -13.16 -1.52
C LEU A 19 8.90 -12.93 -2.94
N PRO A 20 8.29 -13.41 -4.04
CA PRO A 20 8.84 -13.21 -5.39
C PRO A 20 8.84 -11.72 -5.81
N PHE A 21 7.83 -10.95 -5.39
CA PHE A 21 7.75 -9.52 -5.67
C PHE A 21 8.77 -8.73 -4.86
N LEU A 22 8.93 -9.08 -3.59
CA LEU A 22 9.96 -8.48 -2.73
C LEU A 22 11.36 -8.74 -3.27
N PHE A 23 11.64 -10.00 -3.67
CA PHE A 23 12.91 -10.36 -4.29
C PHE A 23 13.15 -9.61 -5.60
N LEU A 24 12.14 -9.50 -6.47
CA LEU A 24 12.24 -8.74 -7.71
C LEU A 24 12.48 -7.25 -7.46
N ALA A 25 11.80 -6.65 -6.48
CA ALA A 25 11.99 -5.25 -6.10
C ALA A 25 13.42 -5.00 -5.63
N PHE A 26 13.96 -5.85 -4.74
CA PHE A 26 15.35 -5.73 -4.29
C PHE A 26 16.35 -5.95 -5.41
N LEU A 27 16.11 -6.94 -6.28
CA LEU A 27 16.96 -7.18 -7.44
C LEU A 27 16.97 -5.98 -8.39
N LEU A 28 15.82 -5.34 -8.62
CA LEU A 28 15.72 -4.12 -9.44
C LEU A 28 16.49 -2.96 -8.79
N ILE A 29 16.33 -2.73 -7.50
CA ILE A 29 17.04 -1.67 -6.77
C ILE A 29 18.55 -1.91 -6.83
N GLU A 30 19.00 -3.13 -6.53
CA GLU A 30 20.42 -3.46 -6.48
C GLU A 30 21.06 -3.48 -7.89
N ALA A 31 20.30 -3.88 -8.92
CA ALA A 31 20.72 -3.74 -10.31
C ALA A 31 20.84 -2.28 -10.75
N LEU A 32 19.92 -1.40 -10.34
CA LEU A 32 19.97 0.03 -10.62
C LEU A 32 21.14 0.71 -9.90
N GLU A 33 21.45 0.29 -8.67
CA GLU A 33 22.60 0.78 -7.90
C GLU A 33 23.93 0.33 -8.54
N HIS A 34 23.98 -0.90 -9.08
CA HIS A 34 25.18 -1.44 -9.71
C HIS A 34 25.43 -0.90 -11.14
N TYR A 35 24.39 -0.56 -11.90
CA TYR A 35 24.50 -0.18 -13.33
C TYR A 35 24.65 1.33 -13.60
N SER A 36 25.08 2.11 -12.60
CA SER A 36 25.45 3.55 -12.68
C SER A 36 24.31 4.55 -12.42
N SER A 37 24.61 5.53 -11.55
CA SER A 37 23.74 6.64 -11.13
C SER A 37 23.23 7.53 -12.27
N ASP A 38 23.93 7.57 -13.41
CA ASP A 38 23.48 8.31 -14.61
C ASP A 38 22.28 7.67 -15.32
N PHE A 39 22.14 6.35 -15.27
CA PHE A 39 20.96 5.67 -15.80
C PHE A 39 19.74 5.92 -14.91
N THR A 40 19.91 5.85 -13.59
CA THR A 40 18.86 6.18 -12.61
C THR A 40 18.40 7.63 -12.76
N LYS A 41 19.32 8.59 -12.96
CA LYS A 41 18.97 10.00 -13.26
C LYS A 41 18.13 10.15 -14.53
N LYS A 42 18.49 9.44 -15.61
CA LYS A 42 17.71 9.48 -16.87
C LYS A 42 16.36 8.78 -16.74
N LEU A 43 16.28 7.69 -15.99
CA LEU A 43 15.03 6.97 -15.73
C LEU A 43 14.09 7.84 -14.87
N MET A 44 14.62 8.51 -13.83
CA MET A 44 13.87 9.45 -12.99
C MET A 44 13.24 10.56 -13.82
N ILE A 45 13.99 11.22 -14.72
CA ILE A 45 13.46 12.33 -15.54
C ILE A 45 12.34 11.86 -16.48
N LYS A 46 12.42 10.63 -17.00
CA LYS A 46 11.43 10.08 -17.95
C LYS A 46 10.20 9.48 -17.25
N VAL A 47 10.38 8.96 -16.04
CA VAL A 47 9.30 8.44 -15.17
C VAL A 47 8.58 9.56 -14.43
N ASP A 48 9.21 10.72 -14.18
CA ASP A 48 8.66 11.80 -13.34
C ASP A 48 7.25 12.26 -13.76
N LYS A 49 6.94 12.28 -15.06
CA LYS A 49 5.63 12.74 -15.55
C LYS A 49 4.59 11.64 -15.71
N ALA A 50 5.01 10.38 -15.87
CA ALA A 50 4.08 9.25 -16.07
C ALA A 50 3.95 8.37 -14.81
N GLY A 51 4.76 8.64 -13.78
CA GLY A 51 4.86 7.86 -12.54
C GLY A 51 3.51 7.63 -11.87
N PRO A 52 2.73 8.66 -11.52
CA PRO A 52 1.42 8.47 -10.91
C PRO A 52 0.43 7.63 -11.73
N VAL A 53 0.45 7.76 -13.06
CA VAL A 53 -0.44 6.99 -13.96
C VAL A 53 -0.03 5.52 -13.98
N VAL A 54 1.26 5.25 -14.20
CA VAL A 54 1.79 3.89 -14.21
C VAL A 54 1.60 3.25 -12.82
N GLY A 55 1.86 4.01 -11.76
CA GLY A 55 1.67 3.58 -10.38
C GLY A 55 0.23 3.21 -10.07
N ALA A 56 -0.75 4.02 -10.48
CA ALA A 56 -2.16 3.71 -10.28
C ALA A 56 -2.60 2.45 -11.06
N VAL A 57 -2.17 2.30 -12.31
CA VAL A 57 -2.49 1.12 -13.12
C VAL A 57 -1.87 -0.15 -12.54
N VAL A 58 -0.59 -0.08 -12.15
CA VAL A 58 0.12 -1.21 -11.54
C VAL A 58 -0.43 -1.53 -10.15
N GLY A 59 -0.88 -0.52 -9.40
CA GLY A 59 -1.53 -0.70 -8.10
C GLY A 59 -2.87 -1.44 -8.18
N CYS A 60 -3.55 -1.44 -9.33
CA CYS A 60 -4.76 -2.24 -9.52
C CYS A 60 -4.50 -3.73 -9.72
N VAL A 61 -3.25 -4.15 -9.94
CA VAL A 61 -2.93 -5.57 -10.05
C VAL A 61 -3.08 -6.21 -8.67
N PRO A 62 -3.85 -7.31 -8.54
CA PRO A 62 -4.16 -7.93 -7.26
C PRO A 62 -2.93 -8.61 -6.68
N GLN A 63 -2.11 -7.84 -5.98
CA GLN A 63 -1.01 -8.37 -5.17
C GLN A 63 -0.46 -7.29 -4.22
N CYS A 64 -0.50 -7.55 -2.91
CA CYS A 64 0.20 -6.75 -1.89
C CYS A 64 1.70 -6.53 -2.18
N GLY A 65 2.31 -7.34 -3.06
CA GLY A 65 3.68 -7.19 -3.51
C GLY A 65 3.98 -5.84 -4.19
N PHE A 66 3.01 -5.22 -4.87
CA PHE A 66 3.24 -3.95 -5.58
C PHE A 66 3.33 -2.74 -4.64
N SER A 67 2.51 -2.69 -3.58
CA SER A 67 2.64 -1.63 -2.57
C SER A 67 3.94 -1.76 -1.78
N VAL A 68 4.39 -2.99 -1.52
CA VAL A 68 5.70 -3.29 -0.94
C VAL A 68 6.84 -2.85 -1.86
N MET A 69 6.77 -3.17 -3.16
CA MET A 69 7.76 -2.73 -4.15
C MET A 69 7.81 -1.20 -4.24
N ALA A 70 6.65 -0.53 -4.27
CA ALA A 70 6.60 0.93 -4.30
C ALA A 70 7.24 1.57 -3.07
N ALA A 71 7.00 1.03 -1.86
CA ALA A 71 7.65 1.51 -0.64
C ALA A 71 9.19 1.39 -0.70
N ASN A 72 9.70 0.27 -1.25
CA ASN A 72 11.14 0.08 -1.43
C ASN A 72 11.73 1.00 -2.51
N LEU A 73 11.06 1.14 -3.65
CA LEU A 73 11.50 2.05 -4.73
C LEU A 73 11.47 3.53 -4.29
N TYR A 74 10.50 3.89 -3.44
CA TYR A 74 10.40 5.22 -2.86
C TYR A 74 11.58 5.48 -1.92
N SER A 75 11.83 4.56 -0.99
CA SER A 75 12.99 4.65 -0.09
C SER A 75 14.33 4.63 -0.82
N GLY A 76 14.39 4.01 -2.00
CA GLY A 76 15.54 4.05 -2.90
C GLY A 76 15.67 5.34 -3.72
N GLY A 77 14.74 6.29 -3.58
CA GLY A 77 14.72 7.54 -4.34
C GLY A 77 14.39 7.37 -5.82
N ILE A 78 13.88 6.21 -6.25
CA ILE A 78 13.62 5.89 -7.66
C ILE A 78 12.26 6.45 -8.11
N ILE A 79 11.25 6.39 -7.24
CA ILE A 79 9.89 6.90 -7.51
C ILE A 79 9.57 8.11 -6.64
N THR A 80 8.71 8.99 -7.15
CA THR A 80 8.24 10.16 -6.41
C THR A 80 7.22 9.79 -5.34
N ILE A 81 7.00 10.70 -4.40
CA ILE A 81 5.94 10.54 -3.41
C ILE A 81 4.54 10.48 -4.04
N GLY A 82 4.28 11.26 -5.09
CA GLY A 82 3.01 11.19 -5.81
C GLY A 82 2.80 9.83 -6.48
N THR A 83 3.87 9.22 -6.99
CA THR A 83 3.82 7.85 -7.52
C THR A 83 3.54 6.83 -6.41
N LEU A 84 4.19 6.96 -5.24
CA LEU A 84 3.94 6.10 -4.08
C LEU A 84 2.47 6.20 -3.63
N ILE A 85 1.95 7.42 -3.47
CA ILE A 85 0.56 7.68 -3.07
C ILE A 85 -0.42 7.13 -4.12
N ALA A 86 -0.12 7.28 -5.42
CA ALA A 86 -0.96 6.72 -6.46
C ALA A 86 -1.04 5.18 -6.39
N VAL A 87 0.10 4.51 -6.16
CA VAL A 87 0.10 3.05 -5.95
C VAL A 87 -0.72 2.69 -4.71
N PHE A 88 -0.51 3.38 -3.58
CA PHE A 88 -1.20 3.09 -2.33
C PHE A 88 -2.72 3.29 -2.44
N LEU A 89 -3.18 4.39 -3.04
CA LEU A 89 -4.60 4.67 -3.26
C LEU A 89 -5.25 3.67 -4.21
N ALA A 90 -4.52 3.21 -5.25
CA ALA A 90 -5.05 2.26 -6.22
C ALA A 90 -5.02 0.80 -5.71
N THR A 91 -4.14 0.48 -4.76
CA THR A 91 -3.93 -0.87 -4.22
C THR A 91 -5.27 -1.47 -3.77
N SER A 92 -5.67 -2.56 -4.42
CA SER A 92 -6.95 -3.25 -4.18
C SER A 92 -6.81 -4.75 -4.46
N ASP A 93 -6.02 -5.45 -3.63
CA ASP A 93 -5.79 -6.91 -3.72
C ASP A 93 -7.11 -7.71 -3.76
N GLU A 94 -8.13 -7.22 -3.07
CA GLU A 94 -9.37 -7.96 -2.78
C GLU A 94 -10.49 -7.79 -3.82
N ALA A 95 -10.37 -6.85 -4.76
CA ALA A 95 -11.45 -6.55 -5.69
C ALA A 95 -11.77 -7.72 -6.63
N ILE A 96 -10.75 -8.45 -7.08
CA ILE A 96 -10.91 -9.59 -8.00
C ILE A 96 -11.45 -10.82 -7.28
N LEU A 97 -10.99 -11.08 -6.05
CA LEU A 97 -11.50 -12.19 -5.24
C LEU A 97 -13.00 -12.03 -4.95
N ILE A 98 -13.45 -10.80 -4.67
CA ILE A 98 -14.85 -10.51 -4.39
C ILE A 98 -15.70 -10.58 -5.68
N ILE A 99 -15.19 -10.12 -6.82
CA ILE A 99 -15.85 -10.29 -8.13
C ILE A 99 -16.04 -11.77 -8.45
N MET A 100 -15.04 -12.61 -8.20
CA MET A 100 -15.13 -14.06 -8.42
C MET A 100 -16.09 -14.74 -7.45
N GLY A 101 -16.16 -14.28 -6.19
CA GLY A 101 -17.08 -14.82 -5.19
C GLY A 101 -18.54 -14.37 -5.36
N ASN A 102 -18.78 -13.20 -5.97
CA ASN A 102 -20.11 -12.62 -6.16
C ASN A 102 -20.26 -12.00 -7.57
N PRO A 103 -20.39 -12.82 -8.63
CA PRO A 103 -20.40 -12.34 -10.01
C PRO A 103 -21.56 -11.39 -10.32
N GLU A 104 -22.69 -11.51 -9.60
CA GLU A 104 -23.83 -10.60 -9.76
C GLU A 104 -23.51 -9.14 -9.42
N HIS A 105 -22.49 -8.90 -8.60
CA HIS A 105 -22.10 -7.56 -8.14
C HIS A 105 -20.85 -7.02 -8.85
N ALA A 106 -20.36 -7.73 -9.87
CA ALA A 106 -19.14 -7.37 -10.60
C ALA A 106 -19.18 -5.94 -11.19
N GLY A 107 -20.36 -5.49 -11.64
CA GLY A 107 -20.54 -4.13 -12.15
C GLY A 107 -20.29 -3.04 -11.11
N LYS A 108 -20.76 -3.23 -9.87
CA LYS A 108 -20.56 -2.26 -8.78
C LYS A 108 -19.08 -2.20 -8.36
N ILE A 109 -18.41 -3.36 -8.28
CA ILE A 109 -17.00 -3.43 -7.92
C ILE A 109 -16.11 -2.84 -9.03
N GLY A 110 -16.47 -3.04 -10.30
CA GLY A 110 -15.77 -2.42 -11.43
C GLY A 110 -15.82 -0.90 -11.40
N ILE A 111 -16.97 -0.31 -11.07
CA ILE A 111 -17.12 1.14 -10.88
C ILE A 111 -16.26 1.62 -9.71
N LEU A 112 -16.25 0.87 -8.61
CA LEU A 112 -15.42 1.17 -7.44
C LEU A 112 -13.92 1.21 -7.79
N LEU A 113 -13.44 0.18 -8.51
CA LEU A 113 -12.04 0.09 -8.92
C LEU A 113 -11.65 1.22 -9.88
N LEU A 114 -12.52 1.54 -10.85
CA LEU A 114 -12.31 2.65 -11.78
C LEU A 114 -12.25 4.00 -11.05
N ALA A 115 -13.16 4.22 -10.09
CA ALA A 115 -13.14 5.42 -9.25
C ALA A 115 -11.81 5.53 -8.47
N LYS A 116 -11.33 4.44 -7.86
CA LYS A 116 -10.03 4.41 -7.17
C LYS A 116 -8.88 4.78 -8.09
N VAL A 117 -8.82 4.25 -9.31
CA VAL A 117 -7.77 4.59 -10.29
C VAL A 117 -7.77 6.08 -10.59
N ILE A 118 -8.95 6.66 -10.86
CA ILE A 118 -9.07 8.08 -11.16
C ILE A 118 -8.61 8.92 -9.96
N ILE A 119 -9.09 8.59 -8.75
CA ILE A 119 -8.69 9.27 -7.51
C ILE A 119 -7.17 9.17 -7.32
N ALA A 120 -6.60 7.98 -7.50
CA ALA A 120 -5.17 7.72 -7.34
C ALA A 120 -4.30 8.54 -8.31
N ILE A 121 -4.69 8.62 -9.58
CA ILE A 121 -3.97 9.40 -10.60
C ILE A 121 -4.02 10.89 -10.24
N VAL A 122 -5.22 11.41 -9.97
CA VAL A 122 -5.42 12.84 -9.65
C VAL A 122 -4.65 13.20 -8.38
N ALA A 123 -4.82 12.40 -7.33
CA ALA A 123 -4.12 12.57 -6.07
C ALA A 123 -2.60 12.49 -6.22
N GLY A 124 -2.09 11.52 -6.97
CA GLY A 124 -0.66 11.35 -7.18
C GLY A 124 -0.03 12.58 -7.85
N TYR A 125 -0.67 13.11 -8.90
CA TYR A 125 -0.20 14.35 -9.53
C TYR A 125 -0.31 15.57 -8.60
N LEU A 126 -1.41 15.69 -7.84
CA LEU A 126 -1.56 16.78 -6.87
C LEU A 126 -0.44 16.72 -5.82
N VAL A 127 -0.14 15.53 -5.28
CA VAL A 127 0.93 15.34 -4.30
C VAL A 127 2.30 15.67 -4.90
N ASP A 128 2.57 15.28 -6.14
CA ASP A 128 3.84 15.64 -6.80
C ASP A 128 3.98 17.15 -7.08
N ILE A 129 2.88 17.88 -7.24
CA ILE A 129 2.90 19.33 -7.43
C ILE A 129 3.08 20.06 -6.09
N PHE A 130 2.33 19.68 -5.07
CA PHE A 130 2.24 20.43 -3.81
C PHE A 130 3.24 19.97 -2.75
N PHE A 131 3.51 18.66 -2.66
CA PHE A 131 4.22 18.07 -1.51
C PHE A 131 5.58 17.47 -1.87
N LYS A 132 5.94 17.42 -3.16
CA LYS A 132 7.23 16.87 -3.62
C LYS A 132 8.44 17.52 -2.95
N LYS A 133 8.41 18.82 -2.64
CA LYS A 133 9.53 19.53 -1.99
C LYS A 133 9.52 19.48 -0.46
N GLU A 134 8.37 19.21 0.15
CA GLU A 134 8.20 19.23 1.62
C GLU A 134 8.34 17.86 2.27
N ILE A 135 8.12 16.80 1.48
CA ILE A 135 8.17 15.42 1.94
C ILE A 135 9.40 14.71 1.41
N ALA A 136 9.82 14.95 0.16
CA ALA A 136 11.06 14.36 -0.36
C ALA A 136 12.27 15.02 0.29
N VAL A 137 12.75 14.43 1.38
CA VAL A 137 14.10 14.67 1.87
C VAL A 137 15.04 14.19 0.75
N PRO A 138 16.07 14.94 0.36
CA PRO A 138 17.02 14.45 -0.63
C PRO A 138 17.68 13.18 -0.07
N HIS A 139 17.22 12.01 -0.53
CA HIS A 139 17.87 10.75 -0.27
C HIS A 139 19.26 10.84 -0.91
N HIS A 140 20.29 10.87 -0.07
CA HIS A 140 21.66 10.87 -0.55
C HIS A 140 21.89 9.63 -1.41
N GLU A 141 22.25 9.86 -2.68
CA GLU A 141 22.69 8.83 -3.62
C GLU A 141 23.79 8.00 -2.95
N GLY A 142 23.52 6.71 -2.67
CA GLY A 142 24.56 5.71 -2.40
C GLY A 142 24.69 5.16 -0.97
N GLU A 143 23.77 5.42 -0.04
CA GLU A 143 23.82 4.76 1.28
C GLU A 143 22.47 4.15 1.70
N LEU A 144 21.99 3.19 0.91
CA LEU A 144 20.87 2.30 1.29
C LEU A 144 21.25 1.32 2.42
N CYS A 145 22.51 1.34 2.88
CA CYS A 145 23.10 0.30 3.72
C CYS A 145 23.97 0.87 4.87
N HIS A 146 23.42 1.78 5.69
CA HIS A 146 24.14 2.27 6.88
C HIS A 146 24.32 1.19 7.98
N ASP A 147 23.74 -0.01 7.83
CA ASP A 147 23.76 -1.10 8.82
C ASP A 147 24.19 -2.47 8.26
N CYS A 148 24.72 -2.52 7.02
CA CYS A 148 24.93 -3.81 6.33
C CYS A 148 26.35 -4.37 6.35
N GLY A 149 27.36 -3.63 6.81
CA GLY A 149 28.74 -4.15 6.85
C GLY A 149 29.26 -4.64 5.49
N CYS A 150 28.68 -4.16 4.39
CA CYS A 150 28.99 -4.55 3.02
C CYS A 150 30.09 -3.63 2.46
N HIS A 151 31.28 -3.69 3.04
CA HIS A 151 32.48 -3.02 2.50
C HIS A 151 33.28 -3.88 1.51
N ASN A 152 32.73 -5.02 1.06
CA ASN A 152 33.40 -5.87 0.08
C ASN A 152 32.66 -5.86 -1.26
N HIS A 153 33.25 -5.14 -2.22
CA HIS A 153 32.90 -5.05 -3.65
C HIS A 153 32.92 -6.42 -4.41
N SER A 154 32.96 -7.55 -3.70
CA SER A 154 33.21 -8.89 -4.25
C SER A 154 32.12 -9.93 -3.98
N SER A 155 30.97 -9.53 -3.42
CA SER A 155 29.80 -10.41 -3.26
C SER A 155 28.68 -10.01 -4.23
N GLY A 156 28.37 -10.87 -5.21
CA GLY A 156 27.40 -10.58 -6.26
C GLY A 156 25.98 -10.23 -5.78
N ILE A 157 25.24 -9.55 -6.65
CA ILE A 157 23.91 -8.91 -6.47
C ILE A 157 22.84 -9.79 -5.79
N VAL A 158 22.89 -11.10 -6.01
CA VAL A 158 21.82 -12.01 -5.57
C VAL A 158 21.88 -12.31 -4.07
N LYS A 159 23.08 -12.35 -3.49
CA LYS A 159 23.27 -12.79 -2.09
C LYS A 159 22.83 -11.72 -1.06
N PRO A 160 23.13 -10.43 -1.24
CA PRO A 160 22.61 -9.35 -0.40
C PRO A 160 21.09 -9.21 -0.56
N ALA A 161 20.57 -9.16 -1.79
CA ALA A 161 19.14 -9.13 -2.07
C ALA A 161 18.36 -10.25 -1.35
N LEU A 162 18.86 -11.49 -1.37
CA LEU A 162 18.21 -12.63 -0.70
C LEU A 162 18.20 -12.46 0.84
N ARG A 163 19.29 -11.96 1.42
CA ARG A 163 19.39 -11.71 2.87
C ARG A 163 18.43 -10.60 3.31
N HIS A 164 18.35 -9.52 2.54
CA HIS A 164 17.43 -8.41 2.80
C HIS A 164 15.96 -8.84 2.67
N THR A 165 15.64 -9.58 1.60
CA THR A 165 14.33 -10.19 1.38
C THR A 165 13.93 -11.04 2.59
N GLY A 166 14.83 -11.90 3.08
CA GLY A 166 14.56 -12.76 4.25
C GLY A 166 14.33 -11.98 5.55
N LYS A 167 15.12 -10.92 5.82
CA LYS A 167 14.96 -10.09 7.04
C LYS A 167 13.63 -9.34 7.04
N ILE A 168 13.23 -8.76 5.90
CA ILE A 168 11.93 -8.08 5.78
C ILE A 168 10.79 -9.10 5.82
N PHE A 169 10.90 -10.22 5.12
CA PHE A 169 9.91 -11.30 5.18
C PHE A 169 9.62 -11.74 6.62
N LEU A 170 10.67 -12.00 7.41
CA LEU A 170 10.50 -12.41 8.81
C LEU A 170 9.82 -11.32 9.65
N TYR A 171 10.22 -10.05 9.45
CA TYR A 171 9.60 -8.92 10.15
C TYR A 171 8.12 -8.78 9.79
N LEU A 172 7.78 -8.88 8.50
CA LEU A 172 6.41 -8.83 8.01
C LEU A 172 5.57 -9.98 8.55
N PHE A 173 6.10 -11.20 8.52
CA PHE A 173 5.43 -12.38 9.05
C PHE A 173 5.06 -12.21 10.52
N VAL A 174 6.01 -11.79 11.35
CA VAL A 174 5.76 -11.55 12.78
C VAL A 174 4.76 -10.42 12.99
N PHE A 175 4.89 -9.32 12.24
CA PHE A 175 3.99 -8.17 12.37
C PHE A 175 2.55 -8.53 11.98
N THR A 176 2.37 -9.17 10.82
CA THR A 176 1.05 -9.61 10.32
C THR A 176 0.42 -10.63 11.26
N PHE A 177 1.21 -11.57 11.79
CA PHE A 177 0.71 -12.54 12.77
C PHE A 177 0.20 -11.86 14.04
N ILE A 178 0.96 -10.92 14.61
CA ILE A 178 0.54 -10.16 15.80
C ILE A 178 -0.71 -9.33 15.49
N LEU A 179 -0.74 -8.65 14.34
CA LEU A 179 -1.86 -7.81 13.94
C LEU A 179 -3.15 -8.63 13.75
N ASN A 180 -3.07 -9.77 13.05
CA ASN A 180 -4.20 -10.68 12.88
C ASN A 180 -4.71 -11.21 14.22
N LEU A 181 -3.81 -11.61 15.13
CA LEU A 181 -4.16 -12.04 16.48
C LEU A 181 -4.86 -10.92 17.27
N CYS A 182 -4.34 -9.69 17.20
CA CYS A 182 -4.97 -8.54 17.84
C CYS A 182 -6.38 -8.27 17.29
N ILE A 183 -6.57 -8.40 15.98
CA ILE A 183 -7.85 -8.15 15.32
C ILE A 183 -8.87 -9.23 15.69
N GLU A 184 -8.45 -10.49 15.76
CA GLU A 184 -9.31 -11.60 16.19
C GLU A 184 -9.74 -11.45 17.67
N VAL A 185 -8.86 -10.94 18.54
CA VAL A 185 -9.17 -10.65 19.95
C VAL A 185 -10.06 -9.41 20.11
N LEU A 186 -9.82 -8.35 19.33
CA LEU A 186 -10.58 -7.10 19.41
C LEU A 186 -11.98 -7.22 18.80
N GLY A 187 -12.19 -8.17 17.88
CA GLY A 187 -13.47 -8.46 17.26
C GLY A 187 -13.92 -7.36 16.30
N ILE A 188 -13.82 -7.62 14.99
CA ILE A 188 -14.23 -6.67 13.94
C ILE A 188 -15.74 -6.37 13.99
N ASP A 189 -16.54 -7.26 14.56
CA ASP A 189 -18.00 -7.08 14.69
C ASP A 189 -18.38 -5.81 15.46
N ARG A 190 -17.54 -5.36 16.40
CA ARG A 190 -17.74 -4.08 17.12
C ARG A 190 -17.50 -2.86 16.24
N ILE A 191 -16.63 -2.99 15.24
CA ILE A 191 -16.28 -1.94 14.28
C ILE A 191 -17.44 -1.79 13.28
N SER A 192 -17.97 -2.90 12.78
CA SER A 192 -19.15 -2.94 11.91
C SER A 192 -20.38 -2.34 12.59
N ALA A 193 -20.57 -2.60 13.90
CA ALA A 193 -21.65 -2.00 14.70
C ALA A 193 -21.54 -0.47 14.81
N MET A 194 -20.32 0.08 14.76
CA MET A 194 -20.07 1.52 14.80
C MET A 194 -20.30 2.22 13.46
N MET A 195 -20.32 1.47 12.34
CA MET A 195 -20.53 2.01 10.98
C MET A 195 -22.00 2.06 10.54
N LEU A 196 -22.94 1.46 11.29
CA LEU A 196 -24.35 1.30 10.92
C LEU A 196 -25.22 2.58 11.09
N GLY A 197 -24.63 3.78 11.02
CA GLY A 197 -25.35 5.04 11.11
C GLY A 197 -25.07 5.94 9.92
N ASP A 198 -26.13 6.39 9.23
CA ASP A 198 -26.12 7.42 8.15
C ASP A 198 -25.57 8.75 8.67
N THR A 199 -24.26 8.81 8.87
CA THR A 199 -23.58 9.97 9.43
C THR A 199 -22.55 10.45 8.43
N VAL A 200 -22.46 11.77 8.27
CA VAL A 200 -21.46 12.44 7.41
C VAL A 200 -20.01 12.06 7.79
N PHE A 201 -19.80 11.47 8.97
CA PHE A 201 -18.50 11.00 9.46
C PHE A 201 -18.16 9.56 9.05
N GLN A 202 -19.06 8.84 8.38
CA GLN A 202 -18.84 7.44 7.98
C GLN A 202 -17.61 7.25 7.07
N PRO A 203 -17.31 8.13 6.09
CA PRO A 203 -16.07 8.04 5.31
C PRO A 203 -14.80 8.22 6.15
N VAL A 204 -14.85 9.04 7.20
CA VAL A 204 -13.72 9.31 8.11
C VAL A 204 -13.37 8.06 8.92
N ILE A 205 -14.40 7.36 9.41
CA ILE A 205 -14.27 6.12 10.17
C ILE A 205 -13.80 4.99 9.24
N ALA A 206 -14.40 4.87 8.05
CA ALA A 206 -14.00 3.88 7.05
C ALA A 206 -12.53 4.02 6.66
N ALA A 207 -12.07 5.25 6.42
CA ALA A 207 -10.66 5.56 6.15
C ALA A 207 -9.73 5.18 7.32
N LEU A 208 -10.21 5.30 8.56
CA LEU A 208 -9.40 4.91 9.72
C LEU A 208 -9.25 3.39 9.81
N ILE A 209 -10.33 2.67 9.54
CA ILE A 209 -10.35 1.20 9.48
C ILE A 209 -9.48 0.71 8.32
N GLY A 210 -9.57 1.35 7.16
CA GLY A 210 -8.78 1.01 5.98
C GLY A 210 -7.28 1.24 6.15
N LEU A 211 -6.86 2.10 7.07
CA LEU A 211 -5.44 2.29 7.40
C LEU A 211 -4.83 1.07 8.11
N LEU A 212 -5.64 0.12 8.60
CA LEU A 212 -5.13 -1.13 9.12
C LEU A 212 -4.37 -1.87 8.01
N PRO A 213 -3.07 -2.16 8.19
CA PRO A 213 -2.25 -2.77 7.15
C PRO A 213 -2.50 -4.28 7.05
N ASN A 214 -3.73 -4.65 6.68
CA ASN A 214 -4.14 -6.01 6.39
C ASN A 214 -5.08 -6.06 5.18
N CYS A 215 -5.26 -7.25 4.63
CA CYS A 215 -6.21 -7.49 3.55
C CYS A 215 -7.64 -7.61 4.07
N ALA A 216 -7.81 -8.17 5.29
CA ALA A 216 -9.11 -8.44 5.89
C ALA A 216 -10.00 -7.20 6.06
N ALA A 217 -9.45 -6.04 6.44
CA ALA A 217 -10.21 -4.80 6.56
C ALA A 217 -10.83 -4.37 5.22
N SER A 218 -10.09 -4.54 4.13
CA SER A 218 -10.57 -4.23 2.77
C SER A 218 -11.69 -5.17 2.32
N VAL A 219 -11.58 -6.46 2.64
CA VAL A 219 -12.65 -7.45 2.38
C VAL A 219 -13.92 -7.05 3.12
N ILE A 220 -13.81 -6.73 4.40
CA ILE A 220 -14.96 -6.44 5.26
C ILE A 220 -15.66 -5.16 4.84
N LEU A 221 -14.91 -4.09 4.56
CA LEU A 221 -15.48 -2.84 4.02
C LEU A 221 -16.24 -3.09 2.72
N THR A 222 -15.68 -3.91 1.83
CA THR A 222 -16.34 -4.24 0.57
C THR A 222 -17.60 -5.08 0.81
N GLN A 223 -17.57 -6.06 1.72
CA GLN A 223 -18.75 -6.85 2.08
C GLN A 223 -19.86 -6.00 2.71
N LEU A 224 -19.52 -5.07 3.60
CA LEU A 224 -20.47 -4.12 4.18
C LEU A 224 -21.09 -3.20 3.11
N TYR A 225 -20.33 -2.84 2.08
CA TYR A 225 -20.86 -2.07 0.95
C TYR A 225 -21.82 -2.92 0.12
N LEU A 226 -21.46 -4.17 -0.17
CA LEU A 226 -22.30 -5.09 -0.93
C LEU A 226 -23.60 -5.45 -0.21
N SER A 227 -23.57 -5.53 1.13
CA SER A 227 -24.78 -5.71 1.96
C SER A 227 -25.62 -4.45 2.11
N GLY A 228 -25.16 -3.30 1.57
CA GLY A 228 -25.84 -2.02 1.66
C GLY A 228 -25.72 -1.35 3.03
N ALA A 229 -24.84 -1.84 3.91
CA ALA A 229 -24.64 -1.26 5.24
C ALA A 229 -23.81 0.03 5.22
N ILE A 230 -23.01 0.26 4.17
CA ILE A 230 -22.17 1.48 4.04
C ILE A 230 -22.29 2.13 2.66
N SER A 231 -22.12 3.46 2.61
CA SER A 231 -22.20 4.25 1.37
C SER A 231 -21.03 3.97 0.42
N PHE A 232 -21.20 4.31 -0.87
CA PHE A 232 -20.13 4.20 -1.86
C PHE A 232 -18.94 5.11 -1.50
N ALA A 233 -19.21 6.33 -1.09
CA ALA A 233 -18.23 7.26 -0.54
C ALA A 233 -17.43 6.67 0.63
N SER A 234 -18.11 5.98 1.56
CA SER A 234 -17.47 5.37 2.73
C SER A 234 -16.53 4.23 2.34
N VAL A 235 -16.98 3.32 1.46
CA VAL A 235 -16.12 2.22 1.01
C VAL A 235 -14.93 2.73 0.19
N ILE A 236 -15.10 3.78 -0.62
CA ILE A 236 -13.99 4.41 -1.34
C ILE A 236 -12.97 5.00 -0.36
N ALA A 237 -13.42 5.75 0.65
CA ALA A 237 -12.53 6.33 1.65
C ALA A 237 -11.71 5.25 2.38
N GLY A 238 -12.38 4.18 2.82
CA GLY A 238 -11.71 3.05 3.46
C GLY A 238 -10.74 2.31 2.55
N LEU A 239 -11.17 1.93 1.35
CA LEU A 239 -10.32 1.18 0.43
C LEU A 239 -9.15 2.01 -0.10
N CYS A 240 -9.29 3.33 -0.25
CA CYS A 240 -8.18 4.22 -0.66
C CYS A 240 -7.09 4.33 0.41
N THR A 241 -7.43 4.25 1.70
CA THR A 241 -6.41 4.20 2.77
C THR A 241 -5.70 2.86 2.90
N GLY A 242 -6.29 1.80 2.34
CA GLY A 242 -5.79 0.43 2.41
C GLY A 242 -4.62 0.15 1.49
N ALA A 243 -3.43 0.65 1.82
CA ALA A 243 -2.22 0.32 1.07
C ALA A 243 -1.62 -1.07 1.42
N GLY A 244 -2.32 -1.83 2.25
CA GLY A 244 -1.91 -3.15 2.74
C GLY A 244 -0.59 -3.09 3.52
N ILE A 245 0.23 -4.13 3.35
CA ILE A 245 1.52 -4.27 4.02
C ILE A 245 2.57 -3.23 3.55
N GLY A 246 2.29 -2.53 2.44
CA GLY A 246 3.16 -1.45 1.92
C GLY A 246 3.47 -0.35 2.95
N LEU A 247 2.50 0.01 3.81
CA LEU A 247 2.72 0.98 4.90
C LEU A 247 3.74 0.48 5.94
N VAL A 248 3.65 -0.81 6.30
CA VAL A 248 4.55 -1.43 7.29
C VAL A 248 5.96 -1.52 6.72
N VAL A 249 6.08 -1.86 5.44
CA VAL A 249 7.38 -1.87 4.76
C VAL A 249 7.96 -0.47 4.68
N LEU A 250 7.16 0.54 4.32
CA LEU A 250 7.62 1.94 4.28
C LEU A 250 8.25 2.38 5.60
N PHE A 251 7.62 2.06 6.74
CA PHE A 251 8.18 2.34 8.07
C PHE A 251 9.47 1.56 8.39
N LYS A 252 9.65 0.41 7.75
CA LYS A 252 10.83 -0.43 7.93
C LYS A 252 12.01 0.03 7.08
N VAL A 253 11.75 0.50 5.87
CA VAL A 253 12.79 0.81 4.87
C VAL A 253 13.16 2.29 4.87
N ASN A 254 12.20 3.19 5.09
CA ASN A 254 12.48 4.62 5.14
C ASN A 254 12.88 5.05 6.58
N PRO A 255 14.11 5.54 6.81
CA PRO A 255 14.58 5.90 8.13
C PRO A 255 13.87 7.12 8.75
N ASP A 256 13.35 8.05 7.93
CA ASP A 256 12.67 9.25 8.45
C ASP A 256 11.22 8.93 8.85
N LYS A 257 11.02 8.73 10.16
CA LYS A 257 9.70 8.48 10.74
C LYS A 257 8.74 9.65 10.57
N LYS A 258 9.22 10.91 10.53
CA LYS A 258 8.36 12.08 10.36
C LYS A 258 7.81 12.12 8.94
N GLU A 259 8.66 11.78 7.97
CA GLU A 259 8.27 11.64 6.57
C GLU A 259 7.20 10.56 6.40
N ASN A 260 7.39 9.38 7.00
CA ASN A 260 6.40 8.30 6.94
C ASN A 260 5.05 8.70 7.54
N VAL A 261 5.06 9.44 8.64
CA VAL A 261 3.83 9.98 9.24
C VAL A 261 3.16 11.02 8.34
N LYS A 262 3.94 11.88 7.66
CA LYS A 262 3.39 12.81 6.65
C LYS A 262 2.77 12.05 5.48
N ILE A 263 3.41 11.00 4.98
CA ILE A 263 2.88 10.16 3.89
C ILE A 263 1.53 9.57 4.29
N ILE A 264 1.44 8.99 5.50
CA ILE A 264 0.18 8.47 6.04
C ILE A 264 -0.88 9.56 6.17
N ALA A 265 -0.51 10.72 6.72
CA ALA A 265 -1.44 11.83 6.91
C ALA A 265 -1.99 12.36 5.57
N VAL A 266 -1.14 12.45 4.55
CA VAL A 266 -1.54 12.84 3.19
C VAL A 266 -2.44 11.77 2.56
N LEU A 267 -2.06 10.48 2.67
CA LEU A 267 -2.87 9.36 2.18
C LEU A 267 -4.27 9.37 2.81
N TYR A 268 -4.33 9.46 4.14
CA TYR A 268 -5.57 9.53 4.90
C TYR A 268 -6.40 10.76 4.53
N GLY A 269 -5.77 11.94 4.47
CA GLY A 269 -6.43 13.19 4.11
C GLY A 269 -7.05 13.15 2.71
N ILE A 270 -6.33 12.59 1.73
CA ILE A 270 -6.82 12.42 0.36
C ILE A 270 -8.00 11.44 0.32
N ALA A 271 -7.89 10.31 1.00
CA ALA A 271 -8.94 9.30 1.01
C ALA A 271 -10.23 9.82 1.67
N VAL A 272 -10.11 10.51 2.80
CA VAL A 272 -11.24 11.16 3.48
C VAL A 272 -11.83 12.26 2.60
N ALA A 273 -11.00 13.12 2.01
CA ALA A 273 -11.48 14.17 1.12
C ALA A 273 -12.23 13.59 -0.09
N ALA A 274 -11.69 12.53 -0.72
CA ALA A 274 -12.35 11.84 -1.82
C ALA A 274 -13.71 11.26 -1.39
N GLY A 275 -13.77 10.59 -0.23
CA GLY A 275 -15.02 10.08 0.33
C GLY A 275 -16.05 11.18 0.58
N LEU A 276 -15.66 12.25 1.30
CA LEU A 276 -16.57 13.37 1.60
C LEU A 276 -17.06 14.08 0.33
N ILE A 277 -16.19 14.25 -0.67
CA ILE A 277 -16.57 14.83 -1.96
C ILE A 277 -17.62 13.95 -2.65
N LEU A 278 -17.41 12.62 -2.68
CA LEU A 278 -18.37 11.69 -3.27
C LEU A 278 -19.71 11.70 -2.52
N GLU A 279 -19.67 11.75 -1.19
CA GLU A 279 -20.86 11.85 -0.33
C GLU A 279 -21.66 13.13 -0.65
N MET A 280 -20.98 14.26 -0.88
CA MET A 280 -21.62 15.52 -1.29
C MET A 280 -22.29 15.45 -2.68
N PHE A 281 -21.78 14.60 -3.58
CA PHE A 281 -22.40 14.36 -4.88
C PHE A 281 -23.58 13.36 -4.82
N GLY A 282 -23.89 12.83 -3.62
CA GLY A 282 -25.00 11.89 -3.41
C GLY A 282 -24.76 10.51 -4.01
N VAL A 283 -23.49 10.09 -4.12
CA VAL A 283 -23.08 8.78 -4.63
C VAL A 283 -22.64 7.86 -3.50
#